data_AF-A0A954PPA9-F1
#
_entry.id   AF-A0A954PPA9-F1
#
_cell.length_a   1.000
_cell.length_b   1.000
_cell.length_c   1.000
_cell.angle_alpha   90.00
_cell.angle_beta   90.00
_cell.angle_gamma   90.00
#
_symmetry.space_group_name_H-M   'P 1'
#
loop_
_entity.id
_entity.type
_entity.pdbx_description
1 polymer ?
#
loop_
_entity_poly.entity_id
_entity_poly.type
_entity_poly.pdbx_seq_one_letter_code
_entity_poly.pdbx_strand_id
1 'polypeptide(L)'
;AYEQMTDKLRPWTIDFHVAQNDGQVHGAGAHDKTGKHCPADDPNGKLDIVKCAGYWLKDAPQRGIEHICWDGCMFPNAMLEDEQTWNTILKSMIEVRAAHGW
;
A
#
# COMPACT_ATOMS: atom_id res chain seq x y z
N ALA A 1 -1.23 -16.35 -0.33
CA ALA A 1 0.14 -16.31 -0.85
C ALA A 1 1.09 -15.56 0.09
N TYR A 2 0.73 -14.36 0.56
CA TYR A 2 1.63 -13.52 1.36
C TYR A 2 1.79 -13.93 2.83
N GLU A 3 0.82 -14.64 3.41
CA GLU A 3 0.79 -14.95 4.86
C GLU A 3 2.05 -15.64 5.39
N GLN A 4 2.59 -16.67 4.71
CA GLN A 4 3.81 -17.34 5.16
C GLN A 4 5.02 -16.41 5.22
N MET A 5 5.11 -15.48 4.28
CA MET A 5 6.18 -14.47 4.24
C MET A 5 5.94 -13.43 5.32
N THR A 6 4.72 -12.89 5.43
CA THR A 6 4.43 -11.85 6.44
C THR A 6 4.53 -12.40 7.84
N ASP A 7 4.09 -13.62 8.15
CA ASP A 7 4.25 -14.23 9.49
C ASP A 7 5.71 -14.29 9.94
N LYS A 8 6.64 -14.55 9.01
CA LYS A 8 8.09 -14.58 9.31
C LYS A 8 8.68 -13.19 9.54
N LEU A 9 8.18 -12.18 8.83
CA LEU A 9 8.75 -10.82 8.84
C LEU A 9 8.06 -9.88 9.84
N ARG A 10 6.79 -10.12 10.15
CA ARG A 10 5.94 -9.28 11.00
C ARG A 10 6.51 -8.96 12.38
N PRO A 11 7.23 -9.87 13.07
CA PRO A 11 7.88 -9.52 14.35
C PRO A 11 8.89 -8.37 14.26
N TRP A 12 9.42 -8.11 13.06
CA TRP A 12 10.40 -7.06 12.78
C TRP A 12 9.81 -5.85 12.04
N THR A 13 8.51 -5.89 11.73
CA THR A 13 7.82 -4.78 11.06
C THR A 13 7.50 -3.70 12.08
N ILE A 14 8.23 -2.59 12.00
CA ILE A 14 8.07 -1.39 12.84
C ILE A 14 7.23 -0.28 12.17
N ASP A 15 7.07 -0.38 10.85
CA ASP A 15 6.43 0.64 10.01
C ASP A 15 5.77 -0.03 8.81
N PHE A 16 4.66 0.55 8.32
CA PHE A 16 3.83 -0.03 7.27
C PHE A 16 3.42 1.00 6.21
N HIS A 17 3.93 0.79 5.01
CA HIS A 17 3.64 1.60 3.83
C HIS A 17 2.81 0.80 2.81
N VAL A 18 1.84 1.46 2.20
CA VAL A 18 1.03 0.92 1.10
C VAL A 18 1.38 1.64 -0.20
N ALA A 19 1.62 0.88 -1.26
CA ALA A 19 1.66 1.35 -2.64
C ALA A 19 0.80 0.44 -3.52
N GLN A 20 0.13 1.00 -4.51
CA GLN A 20 -0.59 0.25 -5.54
C GLN A 20 0.21 0.23 -6.83
N ASN A 21 0.07 -0.83 -7.64
CA ASN A 21 0.78 -1.01 -8.89
C ASN A 21 -0.17 -1.56 -9.96
N ASP A 22 -0.05 -1.07 -11.19
CA ASP A 22 -0.89 -1.51 -12.32
C ASP A 22 -0.32 -2.71 -13.09
N GLY A 23 0.88 -3.17 -12.69
CA GLY A 23 1.63 -4.24 -13.33
C GLY A 23 2.28 -3.84 -14.65
N GLN A 24 2.20 -2.57 -15.07
CA GLN A 24 2.87 -2.11 -16.29
C GLN A 24 4.36 -1.90 -15.99
N VAL A 25 5.18 -2.70 -16.67
CA VAL A 25 6.63 -2.59 -16.69
C VAL A 25 7.04 -1.94 -18.02
N HIS A 26 7.15 -0.61 -18.00
CA HIS A 26 7.73 0.16 -19.12
C HIS A 26 9.20 0.47 -18.79
N GLY A 27 10.10 -0.26 -19.44
CA GLY A 27 11.49 -0.36 -19.03
C GLY A 27 12.36 0.86 -19.29
N ALA A 28 12.99 1.34 -18.22
CA ALA A 28 14.29 1.96 -18.24
C ALA A 28 15.03 1.59 -16.93
N GLY A 29 15.76 0.47 -16.93
CA GLY A 29 16.67 0.08 -15.84
C GLY A 29 16.01 -0.71 -14.69
N ALA A 30 16.55 -0.62 -13.47
CA ALA A 30 16.23 -1.51 -12.33
C ALA A 30 14.75 -1.53 -11.89
N HIS A 31 13.93 -0.58 -12.35
CA HIS A 31 12.48 -0.55 -12.14
C HIS A 31 11.69 -1.49 -13.07
N ASP A 32 12.37 -2.21 -13.98
CA ASP A 32 11.79 -3.18 -14.93
C ASP A 32 11.04 -4.36 -14.29
N LYS A 33 11.21 -4.58 -12.99
CA LYS A 33 10.65 -5.76 -12.30
C LYS A 33 9.54 -5.40 -11.33
N THR A 34 9.39 -4.14 -10.98
CA THR A 34 8.50 -3.70 -9.89
C THR A 34 7.23 -3.02 -10.39
N GLY A 35 7.16 -2.62 -11.67
CA GLY A 35 6.05 -1.82 -12.22
C GLY A 35 6.03 -0.38 -11.69
N LYS A 36 5.10 0.45 -12.17
CA LYS A 36 4.93 1.84 -11.70
C LYS A 36 3.86 1.91 -10.61
N HIS A 37 4.05 2.77 -9.60
CA HIS A 37 2.94 3.05 -8.68
C HIS A 37 1.78 3.68 -9.45
N CYS A 38 0.57 3.24 -9.14
CA CYS A 38 -0.65 3.83 -9.65
C CYS A 38 -1.57 4.26 -8.48
N PRO A 39 -2.61 5.06 -8.77
CA PRO A 39 -3.60 5.47 -7.77
C PRO A 39 -4.27 4.29 -7.06
N ALA A 40 -4.78 4.54 -5.86
CA ALA A 40 -5.43 3.51 -5.04
C ALA A 40 -6.69 2.92 -5.71
N ASP A 41 -7.37 3.71 -6.54
CA ASP A 41 -8.58 3.36 -7.30
C ASP A 41 -8.31 3.03 -8.77
N ASP A 42 -7.05 2.86 -9.17
CA ASP A 42 -6.71 2.52 -10.55
C ASP A 42 -7.40 1.20 -10.94
N PRO A 43 -8.21 1.17 -12.03
CA PRO A 43 -8.93 -0.03 -12.44
C PRO A 43 -8.00 -1.19 -12.83
N ASN A 44 -6.72 -0.90 -13.10
CA ASN A 44 -5.69 -1.89 -13.40
C ASN A 44 -4.86 -2.29 -12.18
N GLY A 45 -5.11 -1.69 -11.01
CA GLY A 45 -4.45 -1.99 -9.75
C GLY A 45 -4.46 -3.50 -9.46
N LYS A 46 -3.29 -4.04 -9.11
CA LYS A 46 -3.10 -5.49 -8.92
C LYS A 46 -3.35 -5.94 -7.50
N LEU A 47 -3.16 -5.06 -6.53
CA LEU A 47 -3.31 -5.40 -5.13
C LEU A 47 -4.75 -5.20 -4.68
N ASP A 48 -5.33 -6.21 -4.04
CA ASP A 48 -6.43 -5.99 -3.10
C ASP A 48 -5.82 -5.35 -1.84
N ILE A 49 -5.81 -4.02 -1.80
CA ILE A 49 -5.15 -3.22 -0.76
C ILE A 49 -5.63 -3.64 0.62
N VAL A 50 -6.95 -3.74 0.80
CA VAL A 50 -7.57 -4.05 2.09
C VAL A 50 -7.16 -5.44 2.55
N LYS A 51 -7.31 -6.46 1.70
CA LYS A 51 -6.92 -7.82 2.06
C LYS A 51 -5.42 -7.95 2.34
N CYS A 52 -4.59 -7.34 1.49
CA CYS A 52 -3.15 -7.51 1.57
C CYS A 52 -2.54 -6.77 2.76
N ALA A 53 -3.09 -5.61 3.14
CA ALA A 53 -2.69 -4.90 4.36
C ALA A 53 -2.93 -5.75 5.62
N GLY A 54 -4.00 -6.53 5.66
CA GLY A 54 -4.31 -7.42 6.80
C GLY A 54 -3.21 -8.42 7.13
N TYR A 55 -2.50 -8.94 6.12
CA TYR A 55 -1.38 -9.85 6.35
C TYR A 55 -0.22 -9.21 7.14
N TRP A 56 -0.05 -7.90 7.03
CA TRP A 56 1.00 -7.13 7.71
C TRP A 56 0.51 -6.50 9.01
N LEU A 57 -0.75 -6.06 9.06
CA LEU A 57 -1.34 -5.35 10.20
C LEU A 57 -1.90 -6.29 11.29
N LYS A 58 -1.89 -7.61 11.08
CA LYS A 58 -2.21 -8.57 12.14
C LYS A 58 -1.36 -8.30 13.39
N ASP A 59 -2.00 -8.25 14.55
CA ASP A 59 -1.37 -7.93 15.84
C ASP A 59 -0.55 -6.60 15.82
N ALA A 60 -0.93 -5.63 14.97
CA ALA A 60 -0.27 -4.34 14.86
C ALA A 60 -0.24 -3.54 16.17
N PRO A 61 -1.33 -3.45 16.96
CA PRO A 61 -1.33 -2.73 18.23
C PRO A 61 -0.29 -3.26 19.23
N GLN A 62 -0.10 -4.59 19.29
CA GLN A 62 0.88 -5.23 20.18
C GLN A 62 2.32 -4.96 19.75
N ARG A 63 2.52 -4.58 18.48
CA ARG A 63 3.82 -4.26 17.90
C ARG A 63 4.09 -2.75 17.83
N GLY A 64 3.17 -1.91 18.33
CA GLY A 64 3.34 -0.46 18.40
C GLY A 64 3.24 0.25 17.04
N ILE A 65 2.55 -0.34 16.05
CA ILE A 65 2.27 0.35 14.80
C ILE A 65 1.13 1.36 15.04
N GLU A 66 1.45 2.64 14.84
CA GLU A 66 0.54 3.77 15.07
C GLU A 66 0.19 4.55 13.81
N HIS A 67 0.71 4.15 12.65
CA HIS A 67 0.40 4.79 11.37
C HIS A 67 0.30 3.76 10.25
N ILE A 68 -0.64 3.98 9.33
CA ILE A 68 -0.56 3.45 7.97
C ILE A 68 -0.03 4.60 7.14
N CYS A 69 0.99 4.33 6.34
CA CYS A 69 1.58 5.32 5.43
C CYS A 69 1.21 4.96 3.99
N TRP A 70 0.98 5.97 3.16
CA TRP A 70 0.86 5.77 1.72
C TRP A 70 2.17 6.18 1.02
N ASP A 71 2.67 5.33 0.14
CA ASP A 71 3.87 5.61 -0.66
C ASP A 71 3.50 6.12 -2.06
N GLY A 72 3.48 7.45 -2.18
CA GLY A 72 3.27 8.18 -3.43
C GLY A 72 4.55 8.57 -4.17
N CYS A 73 5.71 7.98 -3.88
CA CYS A 73 7.01 8.47 -4.39
C CYS A 73 7.15 8.50 -5.93
N MET A 74 6.31 7.75 -6.66
CA MET A 74 6.31 7.71 -8.12
C MET A 74 5.15 8.48 -8.78
N PHE A 75 4.38 9.26 -8.01
CA PHE A 75 3.30 10.08 -8.56
C PHE A 75 3.85 11.37 -9.18
N PRO A 76 3.35 11.79 -10.36
CA PRO A 76 3.67 13.10 -10.91
C PRO A 76 3.18 14.23 -9.98
N ASN A 77 3.90 15.35 -9.93
CA ASN A 77 3.50 16.50 -9.09
C ASN A 77 2.05 16.96 -9.32
N ALA A 78 1.60 16.98 -10.58
CA ALA A 78 0.23 17.36 -10.92
C ALA A 78 -0.83 16.46 -10.25
N MET A 79 -0.53 15.18 -10.02
CA MET A 79 -1.41 14.27 -9.29
C MET A 79 -1.38 14.54 -7.78
N LEU A 80 -0.20 14.91 -7.23
CA LEU A 80 -0.06 15.29 -5.82
C LEU A 80 -0.79 16.61 -5.49
N GLU A 81 -0.95 17.49 -6.48
CA GLU A 81 -1.69 18.75 -6.36
C GLU A 81 -3.22 18.58 -6.50
N ASP A 82 -3.68 17.40 -6.92
CA ASP A 82 -5.11 17.07 -6.99
C ASP A 82 -5.61 16.53 -5.64
N GLU A 83 -6.55 17.23 -5.03
CA GLU A 83 -7.20 16.84 -3.77
C GLU A 83 -7.86 15.45 -3.87
N GLN A 84 -8.39 15.11 -5.04
CA GLN A 84 -9.08 13.83 -5.25
C GLN A 84 -8.15 12.64 -5.05
N THR A 85 -6.86 12.79 -5.37
CA THR A 85 -5.82 11.77 -5.09
C THR A 85 -5.80 11.42 -3.60
N TRP A 86 -5.78 12.43 -2.74
CA TRP A 86 -5.69 12.25 -1.29
C TRP A 86 -6.99 11.72 -0.69
N ASN A 87 -8.15 12.19 -1.18
CA ASN A 87 -9.45 11.67 -0.77
C ASN A 87 -9.60 10.18 -1.09
N THR A 88 -9.07 9.76 -2.24
CA THR A 88 -9.08 8.35 -2.67
C THR A 88 -8.16 7.50 -1.79
N ILE A 89 -6.93 7.95 -1.54
CA ILE A 89 -5.99 7.26 -0.65
C ILE A 89 -6.57 7.14 0.76
N LEU A 90 -7.09 8.23 1.31
CA LEU A 90 -7.67 8.28 2.66
C LEU A 90 -8.83 7.29 2.78
N LYS A 91 -9.71 7.22 1.77
CA LYS A 91 -10.79 6.24 1.73
C LYS A 91 -10.25 4.81 1.84
N SER A 92 -9.25 4.44 1.05
CA SER A 92 -8.65 3.10 1.12
C SER A 92 -7.99 2.80 2.47
N MET A 93 -7.32 3.79 3.08
CA MET A 93 -6.71 3.63 4.41
C MET A 93 -7.77 3.47 5.51
N ILE A 94 -8.91 4.16 5.40
CA ILE A 94 -10.07 3.97 6.30
C ILE A 94 -10.66 2.57 6.14
N GLU A 95 -10.75 2.05 4.91
CA GLU A 95 -11.22 0.68 4.66
C GLU A 95 -10.28 -0.37 5.26
N VAL A 96 -8.96 -0.19 5.11
CA VAL A 96 -7.95 -1.03 5.78
C VAL A 96 -8.15 -1.01 7.29
N ARG A 97 -8.29 0.19 7.86
CA ARG A 97 -8.51 0.40 9.29
C ARG A 97 -9.77 -0.32 9.78
N ALA A 98 -10.89 -0.11 9.09
CA ALA A 98 -12.18 -0.71 9.43
C ALA A 98 -12.16 -2.25 9.35
N ALA A 99 -11.39 -2.82 8.42
CA ALA A 99 -11.28 -4.27 8.24
C ALA A 99 -10.37 -4.94 9.26
N HIS A 100 -9.27 -4.28 9.67
CA HIS A 100 -8.21 -4.93 10.46
C HIS A 100 -8.07 -4.39 11.89
N GLY A 101 -9.00 -3.55 12.34
CA GLY A 101 -9.17 -3.24 13.76
C GLY A 101 -8.07 -2.37 14.34
N TRP A 102 -7.55 -1.46 13.52
CA TRP A 102 -6.69 -0.38 13.99
C TRP A 102 -7.51 0.90 14.21
#